data_AF-Q6FXP3-F1
#
_entry.id   AF-Q6FXP3-F1
#
_cell.length_a   1.000
_cell.length_b   1.000
_cell.length_c   1.000
_cell.angle_alpha   90.00
_cell.angle_beta   90.00
_cell.angle_gamma   90.00
#
_symmetry.space_group_name_H-M   'P 1'
#
loop_
_entity.id
_entity.type
_entity.pdbx_description
1 polymer ?
#
loop_
_entity_poly.entity_id
_entity_poly.type
_entity_poly.pdbx_seq_one_letter_code
_entity_poly.pdbx_strand_id
1 'polypeptide(L)'
;MDLKDFLVGYLDIPSPTIFDAKVIPFLRDYNIVKSEAILSNLHSIIYVALGYQMWFLATRWLLFPPLTKWRLSHSKVPNDEKKAKKLNIEAAIHFVSFLQTLVVVYLSLIFLCDGDKTSNYDTVNARIFGRSRDTEIITVYAIGYFVWDVYISVLHSTLPFVLHGIISTVVFTIGLKPYIQYYAPVFLMFELSNPFLNLRWFGLKYLPTENRVCSIALLINNLLLLIFFFSARIAWGWYQIGKLTWDFYTVHTDPRFLWLDSSIIVGGNLVLDVLNAIWFGTMLSVAFNVITKRKKD
;
A
#
# COMPACT_ATOMS: atom_id res chain seq x y z
N MET A 1 9.82 12.22 20.86
CA MET A 1 8.61 11.62 20.27
C MET A 1 9.09 10.65 19.22
N ASP A 2 8.92 9.35 19.45
CA ASP A 2 9.29 8.33 18.46
C ASP A 2 8.31 8.37 17.28
N LEU A 3 8.69 7.81 16.13
CA LEU A 3 7.88 7.78 14.91
C LEU A 3 6.50 7.16 15.17
N LYS A 4 6.45 6.10 15.99
CA LYS A 4 5.18 5.48 16.39
C LYS A 4 4.26 6.47 17.11
N ASP A 5 4.75 7.22 18.08
CA ASP A 5 3.95 8.20 18.83
C ASP A 5 3.43 9.31 17.92
N PHE A 6 4.26 9.76 16.97
CA PHE A 6 3.84 10.72 15.95
C PHE A 6 2.70 10.17 15.09
N LEU A 7 2.82 8.94 14.60
CA LEU A 7 1.81 8.32 13.73
C LEU A 7 0.50 8.05 14.46
N VAL A 8 0.57 7.65 15.74
CA VAL A 8 -0.61 7.47 16.60
C VAL A 8 -1.27 8.82 16.86
N GLY A 9 -0.50 9.81 17.32
CA GLY A 9 -1.01 11.15 17.62
C GLY A 9 -1.61 11.87 16.41
N TYR A 10 -1.13 11.56 15.20
CA TYR A 10 -1.73 12.07 13.97
C TYR A 10 -3.18 11.62 13.76
N LEU A 11 -3.54 10.41 14.22
CA LEU A 11 -4.91 9.91 14.12
C LEU A 11 -5.81 10.40 15.26
N ASP A 12 -5.23 10.95 16.32
CA ASP A 12 -5.96 11.52 17.46
C ASP A 12 -6.34 13.01 17.22
N ILE A 13 -6.02 13.57 16.04
CA ILE A 13 -6.50 14.88 15.62
C ILE A 13 -8.04 14.84 15.58
N PRO A 14 -8.74 15.73 16.29
CA PRO A 14 -10.19 15.66 16.42
C PRO A 14 -10.90 15.82 15.07
N SER A 15 -12.05 15.15 14.99
CA SER A 15 -13.04 15.32 13.93
C SER A 15 -13.45 16.81 13.83
N PRO A 16 -13.53 17.39 12.62
CA PRO A 16 -14.09 18.73 12.45
C PRO A 16 -15.58 18.70 12.79
N THR A 17 -16.11 19.77 13.40
CA THR A 17 -17.52 19.82 13.85
C THR A 17 -18.55 19.50 12.75
N ILE A 18 -18.24 19.78 11.48
CA ILE A 18 -19.11 19.45 10.35
C ILE A 18 -19.26 17.93 10.13
N PHE A 19 -18.25 17.13 10.47
CA PHE A 19 -18.33 15.68 10.36
C PHE A 19 -19.35 15.13 11.34
N ASP A 20 -19.24 15.51 12.61
CA ASP A 20 -20.13 15.03 13.66
C ASP A 20 -21.55 15.59 13.49
N ALA A 21 -21.67 16.86 13.06
CA ALA A 21 -22.97 17.53 12.97
C ALA A 21 -23.74 17.21 11.68
N LYS A 22 -23.07 16.89 10.56
CA LYS A 22 -23.72 16.73 9.25
C LYS A 22 -23.33 15.46 8.51
N VAL A 23 -22.03 15.17 8.37
CA VAL A 23 -21.56 14.08 7.50
C VAL A 23 -21.93 12.71 8.09
N ILE A 24 -21.59 12.46 9.35
CA ILE A 24 -21.85 11.18 10.02
C ILE A 24 -23.36 10.92 10.14
N PRO A 25 -24.19 11.87 10.62
CA PRO A 25 -25.65 11.70 10.62
C PRO A 25 -26.20 11.40 9.22
N PHE A 26 -25.78 12.15 8.19
CA PHE A 26 -26.22 11.89 6.83
C PHE A 26 -25.88 10.47 6.36
N LEU A 27 -24.65 10.01 6.56
CA LEU A 27 -24.24 8.66 6.15
C LEU A 27 -25.01 7.56 6.90
N ARG A 28 -25.31 7.80 8.18
CA ARG A 28 -26.07 6.89 9.05
C ARG A 28 -27.55 6.84 8.65
N ASP A 29 -28.20 8.01 8.56
CA ASP A 29 -29.64 8.13 8.35
C ASP A 29 -30.08 7.60 6.97
N TYR A 30 -29.25 7.81 5.95
CA TYR A 30 -29.47 7.27 4.60
C TYR A 30 -28.98 5.82 4.43
N ASN A 31 -28.55 5.16 5.51
CA ASN A 31 -28.03 3.78 5.49
C ASN A 31 -26.89 3.53 4.50
N ILE A 32 -26.10 4.57 4.19
CA ILE A 32 -24.95 4.49 3.27
C ILE A 32 -23.80 3.73 3.94
N VAL A 33 -23.54 4.03 5.22
CA VAL A 33 -22.52 3.33 6.04
C VAL A 33 -23.16 2.86 7.33
N LYS A 34 -23.19 1.55 7.53
CA LYS A 34 -23.80 0.92 8.73
C LYS A 34 -22.81 0.69 9.88
N SER A 35 -21.51 0.67 9.59
CA SER A 35 -20.48 0.37 10.60
C SER A 35 -20.09 1.62 11.35
N GLU A 36 -20.37 1.65 12.65
CA GLU A 36 -19.93 2.76 13.53
C GLU A 36 -18.40 2.88 13.58
N ALA A 37 -17.66 1.77 13.46
CA ALA A 37 -16.19 1.80 13.43
C ALA A 37 -15.64 2.50 12.16
N ILE A 38 -16.35 2.39 11.04
CA ILE A 38 -15.99 3.12 9.80
C ILE A 38 -16.32 4.61 9.98
N LEU A 39 -17.51 4.91 10.51
CA LEU A 39 -17.95 6.29 10.73
C LEU A 39 -17.03 7.04 11.71
N SER A 40 -16.65 6.39 12.82
CA SER A 40 -15.77 6.99 13.83
C SER A 40 -14.38 7.29 13.31
N ASN A 41 -13.85 6.47 12.41
CA ASN A 41 -12.51 6.63 11.84
C ASN A 41 -12.50 7.41 10.50
N LEU A 42 -13.65 7.85 9.99
CA LEU A 42 -13.78 8.47 8.67
C LEU A 42 -12.91 9.73 8.53
N HIS A 43 -12.91 10.58 9.56
CA HIS A 43 -12.10 11.81 9.57
C HIS A 43 -10.60 11.47 9.51
N SER A 44 -10.13 10.49 10.30
CA SER A 44 -8.73 10.05 10.32
C SER A 44 -8.30 9.47 8.96
N ILE A 45 -9.16 8.69 8.30
CA ILE A 45 -8.91 8.17 6.94
C ILE A 45 -8.70 9.33 5.95
N ILE A 46 -9.57 10.33 6.01
CA ILE A 46 -9.48 11.52 5.15
C ILE A 46 -8.22 12.32 5.45
N TYR A 47 -7.87 12.49 6.71
CA TYR A 47 -6.62 13.16 7.09
C TYR A 47 -5.42 12.44 6.51
N VAL A 48 -5.32 11.12 6.66
CA VAL A 48 -4.23 10.33 6.06
C VAL A 48 -4.18 10.50 4.54
N ALA A 49 -5.32 10.41 3.85
CA ALA A 49 -5.39 10.61 2.39
C ALA A 49 -4.93 12.03 1.97
N LEU A 50 -5.35 13.05 2.71
CA LEU A 50 -4.91 14.44 2.52
C LEU A 50 -3.42 14.60 2.84
N GLY A 51 -2.90 13.90 3.84
CA GLY A 51 -1.48 13.83 4.18
C GLY A 51 -0.63 13.37 3.01
N TYR A 52 -1.00 12.25 2.38
CA TYR A 52 -0.33 11.78 1.16
C TYR A 52 -0.50 12.73 -0.02
N GLN A 53 -1.66 13.37 -0.17
CA GLN A 53 -1.88 14.38 -1.19
C GLN A 53 -0.99 15.63 -0.97
N MET A 54 -0.78 16.05 0.28
CA MET A 54 0.14 17.14 0.61
C MET A 54 1.58 16.78 0.24
N TRP A 55 2.04 15.56 0.57
CA TRP A 55 3.36 15.08 0.16
C TRP A 55 3.52 15.00 -1.36
N PHE A 56 2.49 14.53 -2.07
CA PHE A 56 2.47 14.51 -3.52
C PHE A 56 2.65 15.91 -4.10
N LEU A 57 1.87 16.88 -3.63
CA LEU A 57 1.96 18.27 -4.12
C LEU A 57 3.30 18.90 -3.75
N ALA A 58 3.74 18.77 -2.50
CA ALA A 58 5.01 19.32 -2.05
C ALA A 58 6.19 18.79 -2.88
N THR A 59 6.25 17.48 -3.11
CA THR A 59 7.35 16.90 -3.88
C THR A 59 7.27 17.21 -5.37
N ARG A 60 6.05 17.19 -5.94
CA ARG A 60 5.81 17.56 -7.34
C ARG A 60 6.23 19.00 -7.66
N TRP A 61 5.98 19.94 -6.75
CA TRP A 61 6.19 21.37 -7.01
C TRP A 61 7.49 21.93 -6.44
N LEU A 62 8.03 21.34 -5.37
CA LEU A 62 9.23 21.85 -4.69
C LEU A 62 10.45 20.96 -4.92
N LEU A 63 10.32 19.64 -4.73
CA LEU A 63 11.46 18.72 -4.71
C LEU A 63 11.93 18.33 -6.12
N PHE A 64 11.01 17.84 -6.97
CA PHE A 64 11.38 17.23 -8.25
C PHE A 64 11.64 18.20 -9.41
N PRO A 65 11.04 19.39 -9.51
CA PRO A 65 11.34 20.32 -10.59
C PRO A 65 12.84 20.66 -10.76
N PRO A 66 13.62 21.00 -9.70
CA PRO A 66 15.05 21.25 -9.86
C PRO A 66 15.83 19.98 -10.26
N LEU A 67 15.50 18.82 -9.68
CA LEU A 67 16.15 17.54 -9.99
C LEU A 67 15.92 17.11 -11.44
N THR A 68 14.69 17.28 -11.92
CA THR A 68 14.31 16.95 -13.30
C THR A 68 14.95 17.90 -14.30
N LYS A 69 15.03 19.21 -14.00
CA LYS A 69 15.75 20.17 -14.85
C LYS A 69 17.24 19.81 -14.96
N TRP A 70 17.88 19.50 -13.82
CA TRP A 70 19.27 19.05 -13.80
C TRP A 70 19.48 17.75 -14.59
N ARG A 71 18.58 16.77 -14.45
CA ARG A 71 18.65 15.51 -15.20
C ARG A 71 18.48 15.72 -16.70
N LEU A 72 17.52 16.56 -17.11
CA LEU A 72 17.24 16.83 -18.53
C LEU A 72 18.34 17.68 -19.18
N SER A 73 19.01 18.58 -18.44
CA SER A 73 20.14 19.35 -18.99
C SER A 73 21.34 18.48 -19.39
N HIS A 74 21.46 17.29 -18.79
CA HIS A 74 22.50 16.30 -19.12
C HIS A 74 22.01 15.26 -20.14
N SER A 75 20.76 15.35 -20.59
CA SER A 75 20.21 14.48 -21.63
C SER A 75 20.38 15.12 -23.00
N LYS A 76 20.75 14.34 -24.02
CA LYS A 76 20.80 14.80 -25.43
C LYS A 76 19.40 15.08 -26.03
N VAL A 77 18.34 14.95 -25.24
CA VAL A 77 16.95 15.14 -25.67
C VAL A 77 16.59 16.63 -25.59
N PRO A 78 15.95 17.21 -26.62
CA PRO A 78 15.49 18.59 -26.58
C PRO A 78 14.66 18.90 -25.33
N ASN A 79 14.72 20.16 -24.88
CA ASN A 79 13.99 20.62 -23.71
C ASN A 79 12.47 20.51 -23.93
N ASP A 80 11.88 19.41 -23.47
CA ASP A 80 10.45 19.12 -23.57
C ASP A 80 9.80 19.32 -22.20
N GLU A 81 9.12 20.46 -22.04
CA GLU A 81 8.40 20.79 -20.81
C GLU A 81 7.33 19.75 -20.45
N LYS A 82 6.70 19.13 -21.43
CA LYS A 82 5.67 18.11 -21.19
C LYS A 82 6.30 16.86 -20.60
N LYS A 83 7.47 16.45 -21.10
CA LYS A 83 8.25 15.34 -20.54
C LYS A 83 8.75 15.64 -19.13
N ALA A 84 9.20 16.87 -18.87
CA ALA A 84 9.61 17.31 -17.53
C ALA A 84 8.44 17.26 -16.53
N LYS A 85 7.27 17.79 -16.91
CA LYS A 85 6.05 17.76 -16.09
C LYS A 85 5.62 16.33 -15.78
N LYS A 86 5.63 15.44 -16.78
CA LYS A 86 5.30 14.02 -16.60
C LYS A 86 6.27 13.33 -15.63
N LEU A 87 7.58 13.56 -15.79
CA LEU A 87 8.59 12.97 -14.90
C LEU A 87 8.43 13.45 -13.45
N ASN A 88 8.11 14.73 -13.22
CA ASN A 88 7.85 15.25 -11.88
C ASN A 88 6.63 14.60 -11.23
N ILE A 89 5.56 14.35 -12.00
CA ILE A 89 4.36 13.67 -11.50
C ILE A 89 4.69 12.22 -11.15
N GLU A 90 5.33 11.47 -12.07
CA GLU A 90 5.75 10.08 -11.80
C GLU A 90 6.66 10.00 -10.57
N ALA A 91 7.63 10.91 -10.43
CA ALA A 91 8.53 10.96 -9.29
C ALA A 91 7.80 11.23 -7.97
N ALA A 92 6.82 12.15 -7.97
CA ALA A 92 5.99 12.41 -6.80
C ALA A 92 5.14 11.20 -6.40
N ILE A 93 4.58 10.46 -7.37
CA ILE A 93 3.85 9.21 -7.11
C ILE A 93 4.77 8.17 -6.47
N HIS A 94 5.95 7.93 -7.05
CA HIS A 94 6.91 6.97 -6.52
C HIS A 94 7.45 7.36 -5.13
N PHE A 95 7.59 8.66 -4.86
CA PHE A 95 7.97 9.15 -3.53
C PHE A 95 6.89 8.85 -2.49
N VAL A 96 5.63 9.17 -2.79
CA VAL A 96 4.52 8.92 -1.87
C VAL A 96 4.34 7.42 -1.64
N SER A 97 4.43 6.61 -2.70
CA SER A 97 4.38 5.15 -2.60
C SER A 97 5.50 4.60 -1.71
N PHE A 98 6.72 5.12 -1.85
CA PHE A 98 7.85 4.76 -0.98
C PHE A 98 7.59 5.14 0.48
N LEU A 99 7.14 6.37 0.73
CA LEU A 99 6.85 6.88 2.08
C LEU A 99 5.74 6.06 2.76
N GLN A 100 4.64 5.79 2.04
CA GLN A 100 3.56 4.94 2.52
C GLN A 100 4.09 3.60 3.00
N THR A 101 4.85 2.91 2.16
CA THR A 101 5.33 1.58 2.49
C THR A 101 6.18 1.60 3.75
N LEU A 102 7.04 2.62 3.94
CA LEU A 102 7.79 2.75 5.18
C LEU A 102 6.85 2.84 6.39
N VAL A 103 5.76 3.62 6.30
CA VAL A 103 4.77 3.76 7.38
C VAL A 103 4.06 2.43 7.67
N VAL A 104 3.42 1.81 6.67
CA VAL A 104 2.59 0.62 6.92
C VAL A 104 3.41 -0.63 7.24
N VAL A 105 4.59 -0.79 6.63
CA VAL A 105 5.48 -1.91 6.96
C VAL A 105 6.06 -1.73 8.35
N TYR A 106 6.47 -0.53 8.74
CA TYR A 106 6.95 -0.25 10.09
C TYR A 106 5.89 -0.55 11.16
N LEU A 107 4.68 -0.02 11.01
CA LEU A 107 3.59 -0.25 11.97
C LEU A 107 3.22 -1.74 12.05
N SER A 108 3.15 -2.41 10.90
CA SER A 108 2.80 -3.83 10.82
C SER A 108 3.91 -4.71 11.43
N LEU A 109 5.19 -4.43 11.18
CA LEU A 109 6.30 -5.18 11.78
C LEU A 109 6.36 -5.01 13.29
N ILE A 110 6.18 -3.79 13.81
CA ILE A 110 6.12 -3.57 15.26
C ILE A 110 4.99 -4.39 15.89
N PHE A 111 3.83 -4.46 15.24
CA PHE A 111 2.73 -5.28 15.74
C PHE A 111 3.03 -6.78 15.64
N LEU A 112 3.50 -7.27 14.48
CA LEU A 112 3.71 -8.70 14.23
C LEU A 112 4.92 -9.28 14.97
N CYS A 113 5.92 -8.47 15.31
CA CYS A 113 7.09 -8.90 16.09
C CYS A 113 6.88 -8.78 17.61
N ASP A 114 5.76 -8.20 18.05
CA ASP A 114 5.39 -8.11 19.46
C ASP A 114 4.59 -9.36 19.87
N GLY A 115 5.27 -10.27 20.58
CA GLY A 115 4.71 -11.55 21.02
C GLY A 115 3.50 -11.40 21.95
N ASP A 116 3.52 -10.38 22.81
CA ASP A 116 2.43 -10.13 23.75
C ASP A 116 1.18 -9.65 23.00
N LYS A 117 1.35 -8.83 21.96
CA LYS A 117 0.23 -8.40 21.11
C LYS A 117 -0.32 -9.53 20.26
N THR A 118 0.56 -10.31 19.64
CA THR A 118 0.16 -11.37 18.70
C THR A 118 -0.43 -12.60 19.38
N SER A 119 -0.03 -12.91 20.62
CA SER A 119 -0.62 -14.01 21.41
C SER A 119 -2.13 -13.85 21.64
N ASN A 120 -2.64 -12.62 21.65
CA ASN A 120 -4.09 -12.35 21.69
C ASN A 120 -4.84 -12.90 20.47
N TYR A 121 -4.14 -13.32 19.42
CA TYR A 121 -4.66 -13.78 18.13
C TYR A 121 -4.30 -15.25 17.82
N ASP A 122 -3.98 -16.05 18.84
CA ASP A 122 -3.62 -17.47 18.67
C ASP A 122 -4.80 -18.33 18.20
N THR A 123 -6.03 -17.96 18.58
CA THR A 123 -7.24 -18.66 18.16
C THR A 123 -7.81 -18.10 16.85
N VAL A 124 -8.49 -18.96 16.07
CA VAL A 124 -9.20 -18.54 14.85
C VAL A 124 -10.24 -17.46 15.15
N ASN A 125 -11.00 -17.64 16.23
CA ASN A 125 -12.00 -16.66 16.67
C ASN A 125 -11.38 -15.29 16.94
N ALA A 126 -10.22 -15.24 17.59
CA ALA A 126 -9.53 -13.98 17.83
C ALA A 126 -9.00 -13.35 16.53
N ARG A 127 -8.49 -14.13 15.59
CA ARG A 127 -8.04 -13.60 14.28
C ARG A 127 -9.17 -13.02 13.44
N ILE A 128 -10.35 -13.65 13.47
CA ILE A 128 -11.49 -13.21 12.66
C ILE A 128 -12.33 -12.14 13.35
N PHE A 129 -12.53 -12.19 14.67
CA PHE A 129 -13.45 -11.27 15.37
C PHE A 129 -12.74 -10.32 16.34
N GLY A 130 -11.45 -10.54 16.60
CA GLY A 130 -10.65 -9.69 17.49
C GLY A 130 -10.28 -8.36 16.86
N ARG A 131 -10.12 -7.36 17.72
CA ARG A 131 -9.68 -6.02 17.35
C ARG A 131 -8.76 -5.45 18.42
N SER A 132 -7.86 -4.58 18.02
CA SER A 132 -7.05 -3.77 18.94
C SER A 132 -6.83 -2.38 18.35
N ARG A 133 -6.47 -1.40 19.19
CA ARG A 133 -6.14 -0.06 18.71
C ARG A 133 -4.96 -0.10 17.72
N ASP A 134 -3.96 -0.96 17.94
CA ASP A 134 -2.84 -1.10 17.01
C ASP A 134 -3.29 -1.52 15.60
N THR A 135 -4.09 -2.58 15.49
CA THR A 135 -4.56 -3.06 14.19
C THR A 135 -5.54 -2.08 13.54
N GLU A 136 -6.26 -1.28 14.33
CA GLU A 136 -7.16 -0.22 13.83
C GLU A 136 -6.33 0.88 13.19
N ILE A 137 -5.30 1.38 13.88
CA ILE A 137 -4.38 2.40 13.38
C ILE A 137 -3.75 1.96 12.06
N ILE A 138 -3.24 0.73 12.02
CA ILE A 138 -2.67 0.13 10.79
C ILE A 138 -3.69 0.13 9.65
N THR A 139 -4.93 -0.24 9.94
CA THR A 139 -6.02 -0.29 8.95
C THR A 139 -6.39 1.11 8.45
N VAL A 140 -6.48 2.11 9.33
CA VAL A 140 -6.75 3.51 8.96
C VAL A 140 -5.68 4.05 8.02
N TYR A 141 -4.39 3.82 8.32
CA TYR A 141 -3.30 4.22 7.44
C TYR A 141 -3.37 3.55 6.08
N ALA A 142 -3.69 2.24 6.05
CA ALA A 142 -3.86 1.51 4.79
C ALA A 142 -5.00 2.10 3.95
N ILE A 143 -6.18 2.33 4.53
CA ILE A 143 -7.33 2.86 3.78
C ILE A 143 -7.03 4.27 3.29
N GLY A 144 -6.50 5.15 4.13
CA GLY A 144 -6.21 6.53 3.73
C GLY A 144 -5.24 6.58 2.55
N TYR A 145 -4.22 5.73 2.54
CA TYR A 145 -3.35 5.58 1.38
C TYR A 145 -4.08 5.00 0.16
N PHE A 146 -4.82 3.89 0.29
CA PHE A 146 -5.43 3.27 -0.88
C PHE A 146 -6.53 4.15 -1.50
N VAL A 147 -7.24 4.96 -0.70
CA VAL A 147 -8.12 6.01 -1.21
C VAL A 147 -7.35 7.02 -2.06
N TRP A 148 -6.19 7.47 -1.57
CA TRP A 148 -5.31 8.34 -2.34
C TRP A 148 -4.74 7.66 -3.59
N ASP A 149 -4.38 6.37 -3.50
CA ASP A 149 -3.84 5.57 -4.60
C ASP A 149 -4.89 5.37 -5.72
N VAL A 150 -6.15 5.13 -5.38
CA VAL A 150 -7.26 5.11 -6.37
C VAL A 150 -7.33 6.43 -7.11
N TYR A 151 -7.39 7.54 -6.37
CA TYR A 151 -7.48 8.88 -6.95
C TYR A 151 -6.32 9.17 -7.90
N ILE A 152 -5.07 8.92 -7.46
CA ILE A 152 -3.90 9.23 -8.28
C ILE A 152 -3.75 8.26 -9.46
N SER A 153 -4.11 6.99 -9.27
CA SER A 153 -4.00 5.97 -10.30
C SER A 153 -5.02 6.16 -11.42
N VAL A 154 -6.24 6.64 -11.12
CA VAL A 154 -7.23 6.99 -12.15
C VAL A 154 -6.71 8.11 -13.06
N LEU A 155 -5.95 9.06 -12.49
CA LEU A 155 -5.44 10.21 -13.24
C LEU A 155 -4.14 9.91 -14.01
N HIS A 156 -3.30 9.02 -13.48
CA HIS A 156 -1.90 8.92 -13.91
C HIS A 156 -1.36 7.50 -14.13
N SER A 157 -2.13 6.45 -13.83
CA SER A 157 -1.67 5.06 -13.90
C SER A 157 -2.51 4.22 -14.88
N THR A 158 -2.22 2.92 -14.94
CA THR A 158 -2.94 1.95 -15.79
C THR A 158 -4.04 1.24 -15.01
N LEU A 159 -4.98 0.61 -15.73
CA LEU A 159 -6.13 -0.09 -15.13
C LEU A 159 -5.74 -1.12 -14.04
N PRO A 160 -4.68 -1.95 -14.16
CA PRO A 160 -4.26 -2.85 -13.08
C PRO A 160 -3.96 -2.14 -11.75
N PHE A 161 -3.37 -0.94 -11.78
CA PHE A 161 -3.11 -0.16 -10.56
C PHE A 161 -4.38 0.47 -9.99
N VAL A 162 -5.30 0.91 -10.85
CA VAL A 162 -6.63 1.38 -10.41
C VAL A 162 -7.40 0.25 -9.73
N LEU A 163 -7.43 -0.94 -10.33
CA LEU A 163 -8.09 -2.12 -9.75
C LEU A 163 -7.43 -2.52 -8.43
N HIS A 164 -6.10 -2.51 -8.37
CA HIS A 164 -5.37 -2.74 -7.12
C HIS A 164 -5.82 -1.77 -6.03
N GLY A 165 -5.79 -0.46 -6.29
CA GLY A 165 -6.21 0.55 -5.31
C GLY A 165 -7.66 0.39 -4.86
N ILE A 166 -8.60 0.11 -5.78
CA ILE A 166 -10.03 -0.04 -5.46
C ILE A 166 -10.23 -1.27 -4.58
N ILE A 167 -9.68 -2.41 -4.98
CA ILE A 167 -9.84 -3.67 -4.24
C ILE A 167 -9.20 -3.54 -2.85
N SER A 168 -7.98 -3.02 -2.78
CA SER A 168 -7.30 -2.75 -1.50
C SER A 168 -8.13 -1.83 -0.61
N THR A 169 -8.68 -0.74 -1.14
CA THR A 169 -9.56 0.17 -0.37
C THR A 169 -10.76 -0.58 0.21
N VAL A 170 -11.44 -1.41 -0.59
CA VAL A 170 -12.62 -2.16 -0.15
C VAL A 170 -12.26 -3.17 0.94
N VAL A 171 -11.22 -4.00 0.74
CA VAL A 171 -10.86 -5.05 1.71
C VAL A 171 -10.38 -4.48 3.04
N PHE A 172 -9.60 -3.39 3.03
CA PHE A 172 -9.18 -2.75 4.27
C PHE A 172 -10.33 -1.99 4.95
N THR A 173 -11.28 -1.42 4.19
CA THR A 173 -12.49 -0.80 4.76
C THR A 173 -13.37 -1.84 5.48
N ILE A 174 -13.48 -3.06 4.94
CA ILE A 174 -14.10 -4.18 5.66
C ILE A 174 -13.32 -4.50 6.94
N GLY A 175 -11.99 -4.47 6.90
CA GLY A 175 -11.12 -4.70 8.06
C GLY A 175 -11.22 -3.67 9.20
N LEU A 176 -11.85 -2.51 8.98
CA LEU A 176 -12.20 -1.58 10.07
C LEU A 176 -13.43 -2.01 10.86
N LYS A 177 -14.27 -2.88 10.31
CA LYS A 177 -15.33 -3.51 11.09
C LYS A 177 -14.68 -4.37 12.18
N PRO A 178 -15.40 -4.76 13.25
CA PRO A 178 -14.93 -5.77 14.20
C PRO A 178 -14.92 -7.17 13.56
N TYR A 179 -14.18 -7.29 12.44
CA TYR A 179 -14.09 -8.42 11.54
C TYR A 179 -12.74 -8.32 10.82
N ILE A 180 -11.94 -9.38 10.86
CA ILE A 180 -10.64 -9.61 10.18
C ILE A 180 -9.52 -8.58 10.41
N GLN A 181 -9.64 -7.70 11.40
CA GLN A 181 -8.69 -6.61 11.63
C GLN A 181 -7.24 -7.09 11.87
N TYR A 182 -7.06 -8.28 12.48
CA TYR A 182 -5.75 -8.93 12.63
C TYR A 182 -5.01 -9.12 11.29
N TYR A 183 -5.75 -9.39 10.22
CA TYR A 183 -5.17 -9.67 8.92
C TYR A 183 -4.68 -8.39 8.20
N ALA A 184 -5.03 -7.20 8.68
CA ALA A 184 -4.54 -5.95 8.09
C ALA A 184 -2.99 -5.86 8.11
N PRO A 185 -2.30 -5.95 9.27
CA PRO A 185 -0.83 -5.98 9.27
C PRO A 185 -0.24 -7.18 8.52
N VAL A 186 -0.94 -8.32 8.50
CA VAL A 186 -0.50 -9.54 7.82
C VAL A 186 -0.43 -9.33 6.31
N PHE A 187 -1.48 -8.76 5.69
CA PHE A 187 -1.52 -8.51 4.25
C PHE A 187 -0.73 -7.27 3.83
N LEU A 188 -0.55 -6.28 4.72
CA LEU A 188 0.33 -5.14 4.44
C LEU A 188 1.80 -5.52 4.29
N MET A 189 2.21 -6.73 4.68
CA MET A 189 3.54 -7.26 4.34
C MET A 189 3.78 -7.38 2.84
N PHE A 190 2.75 -7.37 1.99
CA PHE A 190 2.91 -7.30 0.53
C PHE A 190 3.70 -6.06 0.09
N GLU A 191 3.62 -4.99 0.88
CA GLU A 191 4.32 -3.74 0.65
C GLU A 191 5.83 -3.85 0.89
N LEU A 192 6.34 -4.91 1.54
CA LEU A 192 7.77 -5.06 1.83
C LEU A 192 8.67 -5.03 0.57
N SER A 193 8.13 -5.40 -0.59
CA SER A 193 8.84 -5.34 -1.88
C SER A 193 8.81 -3.95 -2.53
N ASN A 194 7.86 -3.09 -2.15
CA ASN A 194 7.63 -1.80 -2.77
C ASN A 194 8.76 -0.76 -2.58
N PRO A 195 9.57 -0.75 -1.50
CA PRO A 195 10.69 0.18 -1.40
C PRO A 195 11.70 -0.05 -2.52
N PHE A 196 12.00 -1.32 -2.81
CA PHE A 196 12.93 -1.71 -3.87
C PHE A 196 12.38 -1.38 -5.26
N LEU A 197 11.06 -1.45 -5.45
CA LEU A 197 10.41 -1.06 -6.70
C LEU A 197 10.58 0.45 -6.96
N ASN A 198 10.32 1.28 -5.94
CA ASN A 198 10.46 2.72 -6.04
C ASN A 198 11.92 3.16 -6.18
N LEU A 199 12.85 2.57 -5.40
CA LEU A 199 14.28 2.83 -5.52
C LEU A 199 14.83 2.45 -6.90
N ARG A 200 14.35 1.33 -7.48
CA ARG A 200 14.67 0.94 -8.85
C ARG A 200 14.24 2.01 -9.84
N TRP A 201 12.99 2.48 -9.71
CA TRP A 201 12.45 3.49 -10.61
C TRP A 201 13.25 4.79 -10.55
N PHE A 202 13.53 5.30 -9.34
CA PHE A 202 14.37 6.49 -9.16
C PHE A 202 15.77 6.28 -9.74
N GLY A 203 16.38 5.12 -9.48
CA GLY A 203 17.70 4.80 -10.00
C GLY A 203 17.75 4.83 -11.52
N LEU A 204 16.78 4.22 -12.21
CA LEU A 204 16.71 4.24 -13.68
C LEU A 204 16.45 5.65 -14.23
N LYS A 205 15.68 6.47 -13.53
CA LYS A 205 15.28 7.80 -14.01
C LYS A 205 16.30 8.88 -13.72
N TYR A 206 17.04 8.80 -12.61
CA TYR A 206 17.91 9.89 -12.14
C TYR A 206 19.40 9.54 -12.06
N LEU A 207 19.78 8.26 -11.90
CA LEU A 207 21.21 7.91 -11.78
C LEU A 207 21.91 7.83 -13.15
N PRO A 208 23.21 8.16 -13.21
CA PRO A 208 24.04 7.93 -14.39
C PRO A 208 24.41 6.44 -14.47
N THR A 209 23.85 5.72 -15.44
CA THR A 209 24.08 4.28 -15.61
C THR A 209 25.47 3.92 -16.15
N GLU A 210 26.19 4.90 -16.69
CA GLU A 210 27.58 4.74 -17.18
C GLU A 210 28.57 4.58 -16.01
N ASN A 211 28.21 5.06 -14.81
CA ASN A 211 29.02 4.85 -13.62
C ASN A 211 28.86 3.41 -13.13
N ARG A 212 29.98 2.68 -13.05
CA ARG A 212 30.04 1.30 -12.57
C ARG A 212 29.41 1.11 -11.19
N VAL A 213 29.60 2.06 -10.27
CA VAL A 213 29.03 2.00 -8.91
C VAL A 213 27.50 2.09 -8.96
N CYS A 214 26.95 3.05 -9.71
CA CYS A 214 25.50 3.20 -9.89
C CYS A 214 24.88 1.99 -10.59
N SER A 215 25.57 1.43 -11.59
CA SER A 215 25.12 0.20 -12.26
C SER A 215 25.10 -1.00 -11.32
N ILE A 216 26.09 -1.15 -10.44
CA ILE A 216 26.11 -2.23 -9.43
C ILE A 216 25.01 -2.03 -8.40
N ALA A 217 24.80 -0.80 -7.91
CA ALA A 217 23.73 -0.50 -6.96
C ALA A 217 22.34 -0.83 -7.53
N LEU A 218 22.09 -0.47 -8.80
CA LEU A 218 20.87 -0.84 -9.52
C LEU A 218 20.70 -2.35 -9.67
N LEU A 219 21.78 -3.08 -9.95
CA LEU A 219 21.75 -4.54 -10.05
C LEU A 219 21.40 -5.19 -8.71
N ILE A 220 22.03 -4.75 -7.61
CA ILE A 220 21.74 -5.22 -6.25
C ILE A 220 20.27 -4.95 -5.92
N ASN A 221 19.78 -3.74 -6.16
CA ASN A 221 18.39 -3.39 -5.90
C ASN A 221 17.41 -4.21 -6.75
N ASN A 222 17.74 -4.52 -8.00
CA ASN A 222 16.92 -5.40 -8.84
C ASN A 222 16.84 -6.82 -8.28
N LEU A 223 17.95 -7.36 -7.76
CA LEU A 223 17.97 -8.68 -7.13
C LEU A 223 17.15 -8.69 -5.84
N LEU A 224 17.31 -7.66 -4.99
CA LEU A 224 16.51 -7.50 -3.77
C LEU A 224 15.03 -7.36 -4.10
N LEU A 225 14.67 -6.58 -5.13
CA LEU A 225 13.29 -6.48 -5.60
C LEU A 225 12.72 -7.87 -5.95
N LEU A 226 13.43 -8.70 -6.70
CA LEU A 226 12.96 -10.05 -7.04
C LEU A 226 12.77 -10.93 -5.80
N ILE A 227 13.72 -10.91 -4.87
CA ILE A 227 13.67 -11.70 -3.64
C ILE A 227 12.48 -11.27 -2.77
N PHE A 228 12.38 -9.98 -2.46
CA PHE A 228 11.31 -9.47 -1.61
C PHE A 228 9.94 -9.55 -2.28
N PHE A 229 9.85 -9.37 -3.60
CA PHE A 229 8.59 -9.54 -4.33
C PHE A 229 8.13 -10.99 -4.27
N PHE A 230 9.02 -11.95 -4.53
CA PHE A 230 8.68 -13.37 -4.42
C PHE A 230 8.28 -13.74 -2.98
N SER A 231 9.10 -13.41 -2.00
CA SER A 231 8.85 -13.80 -0.61
C SER A 231 7.58 -13.17 -0.04
N ALA A 232 7.38 -11.86 -0.23
CA ALA A 232 6.30 -11.13 0.41
C ALA A 232 4.96 -11.22 -0.35
N ARG A 233 4.97 -11.27 -1.69
CA ARG A 233 3.75 -11.24 -2.49
C ARG A 233 3.35 -12.60 -3.05
N ILE A 234 4.32 -13.49 -3.32
CA ILE A 234 4.02 -14.84 -3.84
C ILE A 234 3.97 -15.82 -2.67
N ALA A 235 5.10 -16.12 -2.02
CA ALA A 235 5.13 -17.15 -0.98
C ALA A 235 4.22 -16.79 0.20
N TRP A 236 4.39 -15.61 0.78
CA TRP A 236 3.58 -15.14 1.91
C TRP A 236 2.11 -14.87 1.52
N GLY A 237 1.85 -14.27 0.35
CA GLY A 237 0.49 -13.95 -0.09
C GLY A 237 -0.41 -15.17 -0.21
N TRP A 238 0.02 -16.15 -1.01
CA TRP A 238 -0.74 -17.37 -1.21
C TRP A 238 -0.90 -18.18 0.08
N TYR A 239 0.13 -18.21 0.95
CA TYR A 239 0.03 -18.84 2.27
C TYR A 239 -1.04 -18.17 3.14
N GLN A 240 -1.05 -16.83 3.21
CA GLN A 240 -1.97 -16.11 4.08
C GLN A 240 -3.41 -16.11 3.57
N ILE A 241 -3.64 -16.12 2.25
CA ILE A 241 -4.98 -16.35 1.70
C ILE A 241 -5.48 -17.74 2.07
N GLY A 242 -4.64 -18.76 1.96
CA GLY A 242 -4.98 -20.13 2.37
C GLY A 242 -5.36 -20.21 3.86
N LYS A 243 -4.55 -19.58 4.73
CA LYS A 243 -4.81 -19.49 6.17
C LYS A 243 -6.11 -18.73 6.47
N LEU A 244 -6.34 -17.58 5.85
CA LEU A 244 -7.56 -16.80 6.03
C LEU A 244 -8.80 -17.59 5.60
N THR A 245 -8.72 -18.28 4.47
CA THR A 245 -9.84 -19.09 3.95
C THR A 245 -10.15 -20.25 4.90
N TRP A 246 -9.12 -20.87 5.46
CA TRP A 246 -9.29 -21.89 6.50
C TRP A 246 -9.92 -21.34 7.78
N ASP A 247 -9.48 -20.16 8.22
CA ASP A 247 -10.04 -19.49 9.38
C ASP A 247 -11.53 -19.15 9.16
N PHE A 248 -11.89 -18.60 8.00
CA PHE A 248 -13.29 -18.38 7.61
C PHE A 248 -14.11 -19.66 7.57
N TYR A 249 -13.56 -20.73 6.98
CA TYR A 249 -14.21 -22.03 6.98
C TYR A 249 -14.41 -22.57 8.41
N THR A 250 -13.53 -22.26 9.35
CA THR A 250 -13.68 -22.72 10.73
C THR A 250 -14.79 -21.99 11.49
N VAL A 251 -15.03 -20.70 11.20
CA VAL A 251 -16.02 -19.87 11.91
C VAL A 251 -17.30 -19.59 11.12
N HIS A 252 -17.50 -20.23 9.97
CA HIS A 252 -18.64 -19.96 9.08
C HIS A 252 -20.02 -20.18 9.71
N THR A 253 -20.11 -20.98 10.76
CA THR A 253 -21.34 -21.23 11.53
C THR A 253 -21.56 -20.26 12.69
N ASP A 254 -20.58 -19.41 13.02
CA ASP A 254 -20.70 -18.40 14.07
C ASP A 254 -21.69 -17.30 13.63
N PRO A 255 -22.63 -16.86 14.48
CA PRO A 255 -23.63 -15.84 14.13
C PRO A 255 -23.02 -14.48 13.77
N ARG A 256 -21.78 -14.21 14.16
CA ARG A 256 -21.05 -12.97 13.82
C ARG A 256 -20.42 -13.03 12.43
N PHE A 257 -20.44 -14.18 11.76
CA PHE A 257 -19.80 -14.37 10.46
C PHE A 257 -20.50 -13.58 9.35
N LEU A 258 -19.74 -12.76 8.64
CA LEU A 258 -20.26 -11.83 7.62
C LEU A 258 -20.04 -12.38 6.20
N TRP A 259 -20.90 -13.28 5.74
CA TRP A 259 -20.77 -13.99 4.45
C TRP A 259 -20.41 -13.12 3.25
N LEU A 260 -21.08 -11.97 3.09
CA LEU A 260 -20.81 -11.04 1.99
C LEU A 260 -19.41 -10.44 2.11
N ASP A 261 -19.03 -9.99 3.29
CA ASP A 261 -17.71 -9.40 3.55
C ASP A 261 -16.61 -10.45 3.36
N SER A 262 -16.78 -11.67 3.88
CA SER A 262 -15.81 -12.77 3.68
C SER A 262 -15.62 -13.10 2.20
N SER A 263 -16.72 -13.12 1.42
CA SER A 263 -16.68 -13.39 -0.02
C SER A 263 -15.93 -12.29 -0.78
N ILE A 264 -16.19 -11.03 -0.45
CA ILE A 264 -15.46 -9.88 -1.03
C ILE A 264 -13.98 -9.94 -0.67
N ILE A 265 -13.64 -10.30 0.57
CA ILE A 265 -12.26 -10.42 1.03
C ILE A 265 -11.51 -11.53 0.29
N VAL A 266 -12.08 -12.73 0.18
CA VAL A 266 -11.43 -13.85 -0.53
C VAL A 266 -11.29 -13.52 -2.02
N GLY A 267 -12.36 -13.04 -2.66
CA GLY A 267 -12.34 -12.67 -4.08
C GLY A 267 -11.36 -11.54 -4.37
N GLY A 268 -11.34 -10.50 -3.53
CA GLY A 268 -10.44 -9.36 -3.66
C GLY A 268 -8.97 -9.78 -3.53
N ASN A 269 -8.63 -10.56 -2.50
CA ASN A 269 -7.27 -11.05 -2.32
C ASN A 269 -6.83 -11.98 -3.46
N LEU A 270 -7.72 -12.83 -3.99
CA LEU A 270 -7.41 -13.66 -5.15
C LEU A 270 -7.04 -12.79 -6.38
N VAL A 271 -7.79 -11.71 -6.63
CA VAL A 271 -7.46 -10.78 -7.73
C VAL A 271 -6.10 -10.12 -7.49
N LEU A 272 -5.83 -9.66 -6.27
CA LEU A 272 -4.55 -9.04 -5.91
C LEU A 272 -3.37 -10.01 -6.09
N ASP A 273 -3.52 -11.28 -5.71
CA ASP A 273 -2.48 -12.29 -5.86
C ASP A 273 -2.26 -12.73 -7.30
N VAL A 274 -3.32 -12.79 -8.12
CA VAL A 274 -3.19 -12.99 -9.56
C VAL A 274 -2.44 -11.81 -10.21
N LEU A 275 -2.76 -10.57 -9.84
CA LEU A 275 -2.00 -9.39 -10.30
C LEU A 275 -0.53 -9.48 -9.90
N ASN A 276 -0.24 -9.88 -8.66
CA ASN A 276 1.13 -10.10 -8.19
C ASN A 276 1.85 -11.18 -9.01
N ALA A 277 1.20 -12.30 -9.32
CA ALA A 277 1.77 -13.35 -10.16
C ALA A 277 2.09 -12.85 -11.59
N ILE A 278 1.19 -12.05 -12.19
CA ILE A 278 1.41 -11.43 -13.51
C ILE A 278 2.61 -10.48 -13.48
N TRP A 279 2.69 -9.61 -12.46
CA TRP A 279 3.81 -8.69 -12.30
C TRP A 279 5.13 -9.43 -12.09
N PHE A 280 5.15 -10.48 -11.27
CA PHE A 280 6.33 -11.30 -11.06
C PHE A 280 6.78 -12.00 -12.35
N GLY A 281 5.84 -12.59 -13.10
CA GLY A 281 6.13 -13.19 -14.41
C GLY A 281 6.73 -12.19 -15.41
N THR A 282 6.26 -10.94 -15.38
CA THR A 282 6.83 -9.85 -16.18
C THR A 282 8.27 -9.53 -15.75
N MET A 283 8.53 -9.45 -14.43
CA MET A 283 9.88 -9.22 -13.90
C MET A 283 10.85 -10.33 -14.30
N LEU A 284 10.43 -11.60 -14.21
CA LEU A 284 11.24 -12.76 -14.61
C LEU A 284 11.52 -12.75 -16.12
N SER A 285 10.53 -12.40 -16.94
CA SER A 285 10.70 -12.31 -18.39
C SER A 285 11.75 -11.26 -18.77
N VAL A 286 11.72 -10.09 -18.11
CA VAL A 286 12.73 -9.05 -18.30
C VAL A 286 14.11 -9.55 -17.85
N ALA A 287 14.21 -10.20 -16.69
CA ALA A 287 15.47 -10.74 -16.18
C ALA A 287 16.07 -11.79 -17.14
N PHE A 288 15.25 -12.71 -17.65
CA PHE A 288 15.67 -13.73 -18.60
C PHE A 288 16.17 -13.13 -19.92
N ASN A 289 15.47 -12.12 -20.44
CA ASN A 289 15.89 -11.40 -21.65
C ASN A 289 17.23 -10.68 -21.49
N VAL A 290 17.53 -10.15 -20.31
CA VAL A 290 18.82 -9.52 -20.02
C VAL A 290 19.95 -10.56 -19.99
N ILE A 291 19.71 -11.72 -19.38
CA ILE A 291 20.71 -12.80 -19.28
C ILE A 291 20.98 -13.43 -20.66
N THR A 292 19.93 -13.66 -21.46
CA THR A 292 20.07 -14.26 -22.80
C THR A 292 20.74 -13.33 -23.80
N LYS A 293 20.50 -12.02 -23.75
CA LYS A 293 21.23 -11.04 -24.57
C LYS A 293 22.72 -11.01 -24.23
N ARG A 294 23.08 -11.01 -22.94
CA ARG A 294 24.49 -11.11 -22.49
C ARG A 294 25.22 -12.38 -22.92
N LYS A 295 24.52 -13.45 -23.29
CA LYS A 295 25.14 -14.68 -23.81
C LYS A 295 25.40 -14.63 -25.32
N LYS A 296 24.79 -13.67 -26.04
CA LYS A 296 24.94 -13.51 -27.49
C LYS A 296 25.99 -12.45 -27.86
N ASP A 297 26.30 -11.55 -26.93
CA ASP A 297 27.40 -10.58 -27.00
C ASP A 297 28.69 -11.18 -26.39
#